data_AF-A0A964Q581-F1
#
_entry.id   AF-A0A964Q581-F1
#
_cell.length_a   1.000
_cell.length_b   1.000
_cell.length_c   1.000
_cell.angle_alpha   90.00
_cell.angle_beta   90.00
_cell.angle_gamma   90.00
#
_symmetry.space_group_name_H-M   'P 1'
#
loop_
_entity.id
_entity.type
_entity.pdbx_description
1 polymer ?
#
loop_
_entity_poly.entity_id
_entity_poly.type
_entity_poly.pdbx_seq_one_letter_code
_entity_poly.pdbx_strand_id
1 'polypeptide(L)'
;MIYPTESKPQVWRAVVGFDNRSEMLLFVGRSSEQVRANIESAFNELLDQEEKEKAQSISLQRWNGAPDAGKWMHQTNVPMPNKVLLAKVA
;
A
#
# COMPACT_ATOMS: atom_id res chain seq x y z
N MET A 1 5.30 12.74 29.82
CA MET A 1 4.92 12.56 28.40
C MET A 1 4.53 11.11 28.22
N ILE A 2 3.24 10.82 28.07
CA ILE A 2 2.78 9.45 27.78
C ILE A 2 2.82 9.32 26.27
N TYR A 3 3.81 8.60 25.75
CA TYR A 3 3.80 8.19 24.36
C TYR A 3 2.74 7.11 24.23
N PRO A 4 1.67 7.30 23.44
CA PRO A 4 0.82 6.18 23.05
C PRO A 4 1.69 5.28 22.16
N THR A 5 2.40 4.35 22.78
CA THR A 5 3.09 3.29 22.05
C THR A 5 1.99 2.30 21.67
N GLU A 6 1.67 2.24 20.39
CA GLU A 6 1.08 1.02 19.86
C GLU A 6 1.94 -0.15 20.34
N SER A 7 1.31 -1.18 20.95
CA SER A 7 2.06 -2.31 21.54
C SER A 7 2.83 -3.13 20.51
N LYS A 8 2.65 -2.87 19.20
CA LYS A 8 3.34 -3.56 18.11
C LYS A 8 3.81 -2.55 17.06
N PRO A 9 5.05 -2.65 16.57
CA PRO A 9 5.56 -1.76 15.55
C PRO A 9 4.78 -1.94 14.24
N GLN A 10 4.52 -0.84 13.55
CA GLN A 10 3.89 -0.84 12.24
C GLN A 10 4.91 -1.17 11.14
N VAL A 11 5.19 -2.46 10.99
CA VAL A 11 6.24 -2.96 10.09
C VAL A 11 5.74 -3.31 8.69
N TRP A 12 4.47 -3.04 8.36
CA TRP A 12 3.90 -3.33 7.06
C TRP A 12 3.39 -2.06 6.39
N ARG A 13 3.60 -1.93 5.08
CA ARG A 13 3.05 -0.83 4.28
C ARG A 13 2.60 -1.26 2.91
N ALA A 14 1.57 -0.60 2.38
CA ALA A 14 1.14 -0.70 1.00
C ALA A 14 1.55 0.56 0.23
N VAL A 15 2.18 0.38 -0.91
CA VAL A 15 2.65 1.46 -1.79
C VAL A 15 2.07 1.23 -3.18
N VAL A 16 1.41 2.24 -3.75
CA VAL A 16 0.98 2.23 -5.14
C VAL A 16 2.10 2.77 -6.02
N GLY A 17 2.39 2.07 -7.12
CA GLY A 17 3.29 2.52 -8.17
C GLY A 17 2.51 3.06 -9.36
N PHE A 18 2.97 4.19 -9.91
CA PHE A 18 2.45 4.85 -11.10
C PHE A 18 3.42 4.71 -12.28
N ASP A 19 2.92 4.95 -13.49
CA ASP A 19 3.66 4.83 -14.75
C ASP A 19 4.98 5.67 -14.78
N ASN A 20 4.98 6.85 -14.16
CA ASN A 20 6.14 7.75 -14.13
C ASN A 20 7.16 7.45 -13.00
N ARG A 21 7.34 6.17 -12.64
CA ARG A 21 8.17 5.71 -11.49
C ARG A 21 7.83 6.38 -10.15
N SER A 22 6.68 7.01 -10.07
CA SER A 22 6.21 7.65 -8.83
C SER A 22 5.60 6.56 -7.96
N GLU A 23 5.84 6.66 -6.66
CA GLU A 23 5.30 5.76 -5.66
C GLU A 23 4.56 6.58 -4.61
N MET A 24 3.38 6.14 -4.19
CA MET A 24 2.62 6.77 -3.12
C MET A 24 2.28 5.77 -2.03
N LEU A 25 2.41 6.22 -0.79
CA LEU A 25 2.05 5.43 0.39
C LEU A 25 0.53 5.42 0.55
N LEU A 26 -0.08 4.24 0.51
CA LEU A 26 -1.52 4.07 0.75
C LEU A 26 -1.82 3.87 2.23
N PHE A 27 -1.13 2.92 2.86
CA PHE A 27 -1.45 2.51 4.22
C PHE A 27 -0.23 1.90 4.93
N VAL A 28 -0.13 2.11 6.24
CA VAL A 28 0.89 1.52 7.12
C VAL A 28 0.18 0.85 8.29
N GLY A 29 0.61 -0.35 8.66
CA GLY A 29 -0.03 -1.15 9.69
C GLY A 29 0.89 -2.19 10.33
N ARG A 30 0.37 -2.90 11.33
CA ARG A 30 1.14 -3.86 12.13
C ARG A 30 1.22 -5.26 11.52
N SER A 31 0.31 -5.60 10.60
CA SER A 31 0.27 -6.90 9.93
C SER A 31 -0.13 -6.76 8.45
N SER A 32 0.28 -7.74 7.64
CA SER A 32 -0.09 -7.82 6.23
C SER A 32 -1.59 -7.88 6.01
N GLU A 33 -2.32 -8.59 6.87
CA GLU A 33 -3.78 -8.72 6.80
C GLU A 33 -4.47 -7.38 7.06
N GLN A 34 -4.01 -6.64 8.08
CA GLN A 34 -4.55 -5.31 8.38
C GLN A 34 -4.31 -4.36 7.21
N VAL A 35 -3.09 -4.33 6.67
CA VAL A 35 -2.78 -3.49 5.51
C VAL A 35 -3.67 -3.88 4.34
N ARG A 36 -3.74 -5.16 3.97
CA ARG A 36 -4.59 -5.65 2.87
C ARG A 36 -6.07 -5.29 3.02
N ALA A 37 -6.62 -5.41 4.23
CA ALA A 37 -8.01 -5.05 4.50
C ALA A 37 -8.30 -3.55 4.32
N ASN A 38 -7.29 -2.69 4.44
CA ASN A 38 -7.44 -1.23 4.33
C ASN A 38 -6.93 -0.67 2.99
N ILE A 39 -6.31 -1.49 2.14
CA ILE A 39 -5.81 -1.03 0.81
C ILE A 39 -6.95 -0.45 -0.01
N GLU A 40 -8.10 -1.11 -0.09
CA GLU A 40 -9.21 -0.66 -0.94
C GLU A 40 -9.81 0.67 -0.45
N SER A 41 -10.03 0.82 0.87
CA SER A 41 -10.50 2.08 1.45
C SER A 41 -9.50 3.20 1.18
N ALA A 42 -8.24 2.99 1.56
CA ALA A 42 -7.18 3.98 1.38
C ALA A 42 -6.96 4.35 -0.10
N PHE A 43 -7.03 3.37 -1.01
CA PHE A 43 -6.94 3.64 -2.44
C PHE A 43 -8.10 4.48 -2.96
N ASN A 44 -9.31 4.29 -2.42
CA ASN A 44 -10.47 5.05 -2.85
C ASN A 44 -10.54 6.45 -2.25
N GLU A 45 -10.06 6.62 -1.02
CA GLU A 45 -10.07 7.87 -0.26
C GLU A 45 -8.89 8.79 -0.62
N LEU A 46 -7.71 8.23 -0.92
CA LEU A 46 -6.49 9.02 -1.14
C LEU A 46 -6.23 9.38 -2.59
N LEU A 47 -6.66 8.55 -3.54
CA LEU A 47 -6.43 8.80 -4.97
C LEU A 47 -7.68 9.38 -5.60
N ASP A 48 -7.49 10.40 -6.43
CA ASP A 48 -8.51 10.89 -7.34
C ASP A 48 -8.69 9.94 -8.54
N GLN A 49 -9.77 10.11 -9.30
CA GLN A 49 -10.09 9.24 -10.45
C GLN A 49 -8.92 9.16 -11.46
N GLU A 50 -8.27 10.29 -11.76
CA GLU A 50 -7.14 10.34 -12.68
C GLU A 50 -5.92 9.56 -12.15
N GLU A 51 -5.67 9.60 -10.84
CA GLU A 51 -4.57 8.86 -10.21
C GLU A 51 -4.86 7.36 -10.17
N LYS A 52 -6.11 6.98 -9.93
CA LYS A 52 -6.55 5.57 -10.00
C LYS A 52 -6.32 4.98 -11.38
N GLU A 53 -6.55 5.75 -12.44
CA GLU A 53 -6.27 5.32 -13.83
C GLU A 53 -4.77 5.17 -14.12
N LYS A 54 -3.94 6.04 -13.54
CA LYS A 54 -2.48 5.98 -13.66
C LYS A 54 -1.83 4.91 -12.79
N ALA A 55 -2.58 4.34 -11.84
CA ALA A 55 -2.09 3.31 -10.93
C ALA A 55 -1.78 2.00 -11.68
N GLN A 56 -0.54 1.53 -11.56
CA GLN A 56 -0.05 0.34 -12.27
C GLN A 56 -0.02 -0.90 -11.38
N SER A 57 0.48 -0.75 -10.15
CA SER A 57 0.64 -1.86 -9.20
C SER A 57 0.56 -1.39 -7.75
N ILE A 58 0.19 -2.29 -6.84
CA ILE A 58 0.27 -2.04 -5.40
C ILE A 58 1.23 -3.06 -4.81
N SER A 59 2.34 -2.58 -4.25
CA SER A 59 3.35 -3.36 -3.58
C SER A 59 3.11 -3.39 -2.09
N LEU A 60 3.01 -4.59 -1.52
CA LEU A 60 3.06 -4.80 -0.08
C LEU A 60 4.53 -4.95 0.34
N GLN A 61 4.97 -4.09 1.25
CA GLN A 61 6.34 -4.05 1.74
C GLN A 61 6.37 -4.25 3.25
N ARG A 62 7.44 -4.87 3.74
CA ARG A 62 7.68 -5.10 5.16
C ARG A 62 9.00 -4.45 5.57
N TRP A 63 9.00 -3.76 6.69
CA TRP A 63 10.21 -3.27 7.31
C TRP A 63 11.04 -4.44 7.81
N ASN A 64 12.30 -4.48 7.37
CA ASN A 64 13.26 -5.50 7.76
C ASN A 64 14.53 -4.84 8.31
N GLY A 65 14.84 -5.11 9.57
CA GLY A 65 15.99 -4.54 10.28
C GLY A 65 15.61 -3.80 11.55
N ALA A 66 16.56 -3.05 12.11
CA ALA A 66 16.34 -2.21 13.28
C ALA A 66 15.36 -1.07 12.97
N PRO A 67 14.67 -0.49 13.97
CA PRO A 67 13.74 0.63 13.76
C PRO A 67 14.39 1.84 13.08
N ASP A 68 15.66 2.10 13.34
CA ASP A 68 16.44 3.24 12.85
C ASP A 68 17.30 2.95 11.60
N ALA A 69 17.60 1.68 11.32
CA ALA A 69 18.53 1.28 10.26
C ALA A 69 17.99 0.18 9.31
N GLY A 70 16.70 -0.13 9.41
CA GLY A 70 16.05 -1.10 8.53
C GLY A 70 15.76 -0.56 7.13
N LYS A 71 15.17 -1.42 6.31
CA LYS A 71 14.70 -1.07 4.97
C LYS A 71 13.36 -1.70 4.68
N TRP A 72 12.57 -1.03 3.86
CA TRP A 72 11.34 -1.58 3.32
C TRP A 72 11.67 -2.60 2.24
N MET A 73 11.34 -3.86 2.49
CA MET A 73 11.53 -4.96 1.56
C MET A 73 10.21 -5.28 0.87
N HIS A 74 10.22 -5.32 -0.46
CA HIS A 74 9.10 -5.85 -1.23
C HIS A 74 8.80 -7.29 -0.78
N GLN A 75 7.53 -7.58 -0.52
CA GLN A 75 7.07 -8.93 -0.17
C GLN A 75 6.23 -9.52 -1.29
N THR A 76 5.21 -8.79 -1.75
CA THR A 76 4.29 -9.28 -2.77
C THR A 76 3.50 -8.13 -3.38
N ASN A 77 2.99 -8.35 -4.59
CA ASN A 77 2.03 -7.44 -5.23
C ASN A 77 0.60 -7.83 -4.84
N VAL A 78 -0.23 -6.82 -4.58
CA VAL A 78 -1.65 -6.98 -4.29
C VAL A 78 -2.43 -6.68 -5.58
N PRO A 79 -3.51 -7.43 -5.89
CA PRO A 79 -4.38 -7.09 -7.01
C PRO A 79 -4.92 -5.67 -6.85
N MET A 80 -5.03 -4.93 -7.96
CA MET A 80 -5.55 -3.57 -7.91
C MET A 80 -7.04 -3.58 -7.56
N PRO A 81 -7.46 -2.82 -6.54
CA PRO A 81 -8.88 -2.60 -6.26
C PRO A 81 -9.49 -1.84 -7.44
N ASN A 82 -10.46 -2.46 -8.12
CA ASN A 82 -11.15 -1.92 -9.28
C ASN A 82 -10.25 -1.36 -10.41
N LYS A 83 -9.40 -2.20 -10.99
CA LYS A 83 -9.42 -2.23 -12.46
C LYS A 83 -10.68 -3.00 -12.81
N VAL A 84 -11.79 -2.29 -13.00
CA VAL A 84 -12.90 -2.85 -13.79
C VAL A 84 -12.22 -3.28 -15.08
N LEU A 85 -11.98 -4.58 -15.21
CA LEU A 85 -11.56 -5.16 -16.45
C LEU A 85 -12.71 -4.82 -17.37
N LEU A 86 -12.55 -3.74 -18.15
CA LEU A 86 -13.31 -3.52 -19.36
C LEU A 86 -12.84 -4.65 -20.28
N ALA A 87 -13.33 -5.85 -19.99
CA ALA A 87 -13.22 -6.98 -20.87
C ALA A 87 -13.89 -6.50 -22.14
N LYS A 88 -13.06 -6.24 -23.16
CA LYS A 88 -13.49 -6.14 -24.54
C LYS A 88 -14.30 -7.40 -24.82
N VAL A 89 -15.62 -7.29 -24.76
CA VAL A 89 -16.53 -8.23 -25.41
C VAL A 89 -16.84 -7.56 -26.75
N ALA A 90 -16.27 -8.16 -27.78
CA ALA A 90 -16.38 -7.82 -29.19
C ALA A 90 -17.80 -8.05 -29.71
#